data_AF-A0A955WP25-F1
#
_entry.id   AF-A0A955WP25-F1
#
_cell.length_a   1.000
_cell.length_b   1.000
_cell.length_c   1.000
_cell.angle_alpha   90.00
_cell.angle_beta   90.00
_cell.angle_gamma   90.00
#
_symmetry.space_group_name_H-M   'P 1'
#
loop_
_entity.id
_entity.type
_entity.pdbx_description
1 polymer ?
#
loop_
_entity_poly.entity_id
_entity_poly.type
_entity_poly.pdbx_seq_one_letter_code
_entity_poly.pdbx_strand_id
1 'polypeptide(L)'
;QLEILTASGEIVACGPDLEPELFWATVGGLGLTGVILTVELTLRPVAGPWIVQEAVRTEDLDDFFRVSAESADFSHTVTWIDCVTGGKGLGRGIMMRGRHAPPGVEGDPGMVGKAIDALSPLMHVPVDGPSWLLNKATIRLFNEAYFRKQPRGQVDSVIHYIPFFFPLDFVKDWNRIYG
;
A
#
# COMPACT_ATOMS: atom_id res chain seq x y z
N GLN A 1 12.92 17.63 10.90
CA GLN A 1 12.61 18.49 12.08
C GLN A 1 11.14 18.86 12.04
N LEU A 2 10.52 19.24 13.17
CA LEU A 2 9.13 19.71 13.27
C LEU A 2 9.09 21.08 13.99
N GLU A 3 8.11 21.91 13.66
CA GLU A 3 7.65 23.00 14.53
C GLU A 3 6.24 22.71 15.01
N ILE A 4 6.01 22.79 16.32
CA ILE A 4 4.74 22.43 16.96
C ILE A 4 4.21 23.63 17.74
N LEU A 5 2.96 24.01 17.48
CA LEU A 5 2.18 24.89 18.35
C LEU A 5 1.61 24.09 19.51
N THR A 6 2.08 24.35 20.72
CA THR A 6 1.65 23.65 21.94
C THR A 6 0.39 24.27 22.53
N ALA A 7 -0.19 23.60 23.53
CA ALA A 7 -1.36 24.11 24.26
C ALA A 7 -1.08 25.41 25.04
N SER A 8 0.17 25.72 25.37
CA SER A 8 0.55 27.01 25.99
C SER A 8 0.50 28.17 25.00
N GLY A 9 0.36 27.89 23.70
CA GLY A 9 0.45 28.88 22.61
C GLY A 9 1.89 29.12 22.15
N GLU A 10 2.87 28.40 22.68
CA GLU A 10 4.27 28.49 22.26
C GLU A 10 4.53 27.63 21.01
N ILE A 11 5.43 28.11 20.15
CA ILE A 11 5.95 27.33 19.02
C ILE A 11 7.29 26.74 19.44
N VAL A 12 7.36 25.42 19.43
CA VAL A 12 8.55 24.67 19.81
C VAL A 12 9.09 23.92 18.60
N ALA A 13 10.36 24.13 18.28
CA ALA A 13 11.07 23.32 17.30
C ALA A 13 11.57 22.03 17.98
N CYS A 14 11.29 20.88 17.36
CA CYS A 14 11.75 19.59 17.87
C CYS A 14 12.22 18.65 16.75
N GLY A 15 13.06 17.69 17.10
CA GLY A 15 13.64 16.69 16.24
C GLY A 15 14.22 15.53 17.06
N PRO A 16 14.79 14.51 16.40
CA PRO A 16 15.41 13.39 17.11
C PRO A 16 16.50 13.79 18.12
N ASP A 17 17.20 14.90 17.85
CA ASP A 17 18.31 15.43 18.67
C ASP A 17 17.99 16.80 19.32
N LEU A 18 16.75 17.30 19.20
CA LEU A 18 16.31 18.61 19.72
C LEU A 18 14.92 18.44 20.34
N GLU A 19 14.76 18.67 21.65
CA GLU A 19 13.50 18.35 22.36
C GLU A 19 12.97 16.94 22.02
N PRO A 20 13.80 15.88 22.21
CA PRO A 20 13.51 14.53 21.69
C PRO A 20 12.25 13.91 22.29
N GLU A 21 11.94 14.21 23.55
CA GLU A 21 10.74 13.73 24.22
C GLU A 21 9.47 14.25 23.53
N LEU A 22 9.44 15.55 23.21
CA LEU A 22 8.33 16.16 22.48
C LEU A 22 8.22 15.59 21.05
N PHE A 23 9.36 15.44 20.36
CA PHE A 23 9.38 14.88 19.01
C PHE A 23 8.79 13.46 18.97
N TRP A 24 9.27 12.56 19.82
CA TRP A 24 8.81 11.16 19.84
C TRP A 24 7.41 10.99 20.43
N ALA A 25 6.96 11.88 21.33
CA ALA A 25 5.56 11.91 21.77
C ALA A 25 4.62 12.39 20.64
N THR A 26 5.11 13.24 19.74
CA THR A 26 4.34 13.75 18.60
C THR A 26 4.22 12.71 17.48
N VAL A 27 5.30 11.98 17.19
CA VAL A 27 5.29 10.89 16.20
C VAL A 27 4.34 9.79 16.66
N GLY A 28 3.21 9.61 15.95
CA GLY A 28 2.16 8.68 16.36
C GLY A 28 1.28 9.18 17.51
N GLY A 29 1.48 10.41 17.99
CA GLY A 29 0.76 11.02 19.11
C GLY A 29 -0.68 11.45 18.83
N LEU A 30 -1.23 11.13 17.65
CA LEU A 30 -2.61 11.43 17.25
C LEU A 30 -3.01 12.91 17.39
N GLY A 31 -2.05 13.83 17.30
CA GLY A 31 -2.27 15.28 17.44
C GLY A 31 -2.44 15.76 18.88
N LEU A 32 -2.13 14.94 19.88
CA LEU A 32 -2.34 15.25 21.31
C LEU A 32 -1.23 16.10 21.94
N THR A 33 -0.12 16.32 21.24
CA THR A 33 1.01 17.15 21.70
C THR A 33 0.92 18.61 21.24
N GLY A 34 0.03 18.92 20.30
CA GLY A 34 -0.10 20.22 19.68
C GLY A 34 -0.40 20.11 18.19
N VAL A 35 -0.32 21.24 17.49
CA VAL A 35 -0.51 21.32 16.03
C VAL A 35 0.86 21.41 15.35
N ILE A 36 1.17 20.44 14.49
CA ILE A 36 2.36 20.50 13.65
C ILE A 36 2.17 21.63 12.63
N LEU A 37 3.01 22.65 12.67
CA LEU A 37 2.99 23.79 11.76
C LEU A 37 3.86 23.53 10.53
N THR A 38 5.05 22.98 10.74
CA THR A 38 6.02 22.68 9.68
C THR A 38 6.69 21.34 9.91
N VAL A 39 7.14 20.72 8.81
CA VAL A 39 7.90 19.48 8.81
C VAL A 39 9.01 19.57 7.78
N GLU A 40 10.21 19.17 8.18
CA GLU A 40 11.33 18.93 7.28
C GLU A 40 11.55 17.41 7.16
N LEU A 41 11.43 16.91 5.93
CA LEU A 41 11.54 15.48 5.60
C LEU A 41 12.79 15.21 4.76
N THR A 42 13.58 14.22 5.17
CA THR A 42 14.63 13.67 4.32
C THR A 42 14.01 12.70 3.31
N LEU A 43 14.10 13.04 2.03
CA LEU A 43 13.59 12.20 0.95
C LEU A 43 14.65 11.19 0.48
N ARG A 44 14.19 10.04 -0.02
CA ARG A 44 15.04 9.07 -0.70
C ARG A 44 15.15 9.44 -2.19
N PRO A 45 16.36 9.54 -2.77
CA PRO A 45 16.50 9.75 -4.20
C PRO A 45 16.02 8.51 -4.98
N VAL A 46 15.31 8.74 -6.08
CA VAL A 46 14.82 7.69 -7.00
C VAL A 46 15.19 8.07 -8.42
N ALA A 47 15.53 7.07 -9.25
CA ALA A 47 15.99 7.30 -10.63
C ALA A 47 14.86 7.69 -11.59
N GLY A 48 13.62 7.37 -11.24
CA GLY A 48 12.45 7.61 -12.06
C GLY A 48 11.18 7.05 -11.41
N PRO A 49 10.04 7.10 -12.13
CA PRO A 49 8.74 6.74 -11.59
C PRO A 49 8.45 5.22 -11.61
N TRP A 50 9.44 4.40 -11.98
CA TRP A 50 9.26 2.97 -12.23
C TRP A 50 9.58 2.13 -11.00
N ILE A 51 8.79 1.07 -10.81
CA ILE A 51 8.97 0.03 -9.80
C ILE A 51 9.22 -1.29 -10.51
N VAL A 52 10.32 -1.97 -10.15
CA VAL A 52 10.50 -3.38 -10.47
C VAL A 52 9.71 -4.16 -9.43
N GLN A 53 8.62 -4.78 -9.86
CA GLN A 53 7.68 -5.53 -9.03
C GLN A 53 7.80 -7.02 -9.33
N GLU A 54 7.70 -7.81 -8.27
CA GLU A 54 7.41 -9.24 -8.32
C GLU A 54 6.09 -9.50 -7.61
N ALA A 55 5.16 -10.19 -8.28
CA ALA A 55 3.94 -10.69 -7.68
C ALA A 55 4.07 -12.21 -7.48
N VAL A 56 4.16 -12.63 -6.22
CA VAL A 56 4.37 -14.03 -5.83
C VAL A 56 3.08 -14.56 -5.21
N ARG A 57 2.53 -15.62 -5.80
CA ARG A 57 1.36 -16.29 -5.23
C ARG A 57 1.79 -17.25 -4.12
N THR A 58 1.19 -17.12 -2.94
CA THR A 58 1.44 -17.97 -1.78
C THR A 58 0.28 -18.94 -1.59
N GLU A 59 0.54 -20.23 -1.50
CA GLU A 59 -0.53 -21.24 -1.47
C GLU A 59 -1.12 -21.47 -0.06
N ASP A 60 -0.39 -21.11 0.99
CA ASP A 60 -0.78 -21.21 2.41
C ASP A 60 0.10 -20.31 3.30
N LEU A 61 -0.07 -20.40 4.62
CA LEU A 61 0.72 -19.64 5.61
C LEU A 61 2.21 -19.98 5.61
N ASP A 62 2.57 -21.25 5.46
CA ASP A 62 3.98 -21.66 5.48
C ASP A 62 4.71 -21.06 4.27
N ASP A 63 4.07 -21.13 3.10
CA ASP A 63 4.55 -20.50 1.88
C ASP A 63 4.62 -18.97 2.00
N PHE A 64 3.62 -18.35 2.63
CA PHE A 64 3.65 -16.91 2.94
C PHE A 64 4.86 -16.51 3.78
N PHE A 65 5.13 -17.20 4.89
CA PHE A 65 6.26 -16.86 5.75
C PHE A 65 7.60 -17.07 5.05
N ARG A 66 7.73 -18.12 4.24
CA ARG A 66 8.91 -18.37 3.41
C ARG A 66 9.16 -17.21 2.43
N VAL A 67 8.16 -16.86 1.63
CA VAL A 67 8.27 -15.77 0.65
C VAL A 67 8.50 -14.41 1.35
N SER A 68 7.86 -14.18 2.50
CA SER A 68 8.09 -12.97 3.30
C SER A 68 9.54 -12.85 3.75
N ALA A 69 10.15 -13.94 4.22
CA ALA A 69 11.55 -13.95 4.64
C ALA A 69 12.50 -13.71 3.44
N GLU A 70 12.20 -14.29 2.28
CA GLU A 70 12.94 -14.06 1.02
C GLU A 70 12.81 -12.62 0.48
N SER A 71 11.84 -11.85 1.00
CA SER A 71 11.54 -10.49 0.51
C SER A 71 12.24 -9.38 1.27
N ALA A 72 13.16 -9.69 2.19
CA ALA A 72 13.84 -8.72 3.04
C ALA A 72 14.57 -7.59 2.27
N ASP A 73 15.07 -7.89 1.06
CA ASP A 73 15.80 -6.93 0.22
C ASP A 73 14.89 -6.02 -0.62
N PHE A 74 13.57 -6.20 -0.55
CA PHE A 74 12.60 -5.33 -1.22
C PHE A 74 12.22 -4.18 -0.31
N SER A 75 12.27 -2.96 -0.84
CA SER A 75 11.95 -1.76 -0.07
C SER A 75 10.46 -1.61 0.23
N HIS A 76 9.61 -2.25 -0.57
CA HIS A 76 8.16 -2.22 -0.41
C HIS A 76 7.61 -3.64 -0.55
N THR A 77 6.82 -4.07 0.42
CA THR A 77 6.13 -5.35 0.40
C THR A 77 4.70 -5.15 0.91
N VAL A 78 3.75 -5.77 0.23
CA VAL A 78 2.35 -5.83 0.65
C VAL A 78 1.80 -7.19 0.25
N THR A 79 0.93 -7.77 1.06
CA THR A 79 0.30 -9.06 0.73
C THR A 79 -1.20 -8.93 0.86
N TRP A 80 -1.89 -9.32 -0.20
CA TRP A 80 -3.30 -9.62 -0.13
C TRP A 80 -3.47 -11.06 0.38
N ILE A 81 -4.20 -11.25 1.47
CA ILE A 81 -4.41 -12.56 2.11
C ILE A 81 -5.90 -12.93 2.08
N ASP A 82 -6.21 -14.16 1.68
CA ASP A 82 -7.55 -14.73 1.76
C ASP A 82 -7.85 -15.21 3.18
N CYS A 83 -8.54 -14.36 3.95
CA CYS A 83 -8.94 -14.66 5.33
C CYS A 83 -10.19 -15.55 5.47
N VAL A 84 -10.80 -16.02 4.37
CA VAL A 84 -12.06 -16.80 4.41
C VAL A 84 -11.84 -18.28 4.09
N THR A 85 -10.78 -18.58 3.34
CA THR A 85 -10.37 -19.97 3.06
C THR A 85 -9.67 -20.59 4.26
N GLY A 86 -10.03 -21.83 4.58
CA GLY A 86 -9.44 -22.60 5.69
C GLY A 86 -8.81 -23.91 5.22
N GLY A 87 -8.35 -24.72 6.16
CA GLY A 87 -7.70 -26.00 5.85
C GLY A 87 -6.33 -25.78 5.18
N LYS A 88 -6.03 -26.57 4.14
CA LYS A 88 -4.72 -26.53 3.45
C LYS A 88 -4.42 -25.22 2.71
N GLY A 89 -5.43 -24.39 2.44
CA GLY A 89 -5.26 -23.08 1.79
C GLY A 89 -5.38 -21.91 2.77
N LEU A 90 -5.32 -22.17 4.08
CA LEU A 90 -5.38 -21.11 5.08
C LEU A 90 -4.21 -20.14 4.87
N GLY A 91 -4.51 -18.85 4.74
CA GLY A 91 -3.51 -17.80 4.57
C GLY A 91 -2.90 -17.71 3.18
N ARG A 92 -3.46 -18.41 2.18
CA ARG A 92 -3.10 -18.22 0.77
C ARG A 92 -3.27 -16.76 0.37
N GLY A 93 -2.44 -16.30 -0.55
CA GLY A 93 -2.40 -14.89 -0.90
C GLY A 93 -1.58 -14.56 -2.13
N ILE A 94 -1.40 -13.27 -2.33
CA ILE A 94 -0.55 -12.70 -3.38
C ILE A 94 0.31 -11.63 -2.72
N MET A 95 1.60 -11.90 -2.64
CA MET A 95 2.60 -10.94 -2.17
C MET A 95 3.08 -10.11 -3.35
N MET A 96 2.95 -8.80 -3.24
CA MET A 96 3.47 -7.82 -4.18
C MET A 96 4.68 -7.18 -3.49
N ARG A 97 5.88 -7.46 -4.03
CA ARG A 97 7.13 -6.91 -3.53
C ARG A 97 7.78 -6.09 -4.62
N GLY A 98 8.32 -4.93 -4.27
CA GLY A 98 8.82 -3.98 -5.25
C GLY A 98 9.93 -3.08 -4.73
N ARG A 99 10.73 -2.58 -5.67
CA ARG A 99 11.79 -1.60 -5.44
C ARG A 99 11.81 -0.59 -6.58
N HIS A 100 12.27 0.64 -6.31
CA HIS A 100 12.47 1.61 -7.38
C HIS A 100 13.44 1.06 -8.43
N ALA A 101 13.09 1.25 -9.69
CA ALA A 101 13.91 0.82 -10.81
C ALA A 101 15.25 1.56 -10.80
N PRO A 102 16.37 0.88 -11.08
CA PRO A 102 17.66 1.54 -11.24
C PRO A 102 17.65 2.42 -12.51
N PRO A 103 18.60 3.36 -12.65
CA PRO A 103 18.74 4.17 -13.87
C PRO A 103 18.80 3.29 -15.13
N GLY A 104 18.04 3.67 -16.16
CA GLY A 104 18.00 2.96 -17.44
C GLY A 104 17.02 1.78 -17.50
N VAL A 105 16.33 1.44 -16.40
CA VAL A 105 15.23 0.48 -16.41
C VAL A 105 13.91 1.24 -16.42
N GLU A 106 13.16 1.10 -17.50
CA GLU A 106 11.88 1.78 -17.72
C GLU A 106 10.78 0.76 -18.06
N GLY A 107 9.55 1.07 -17.65
CA GLY A 107 8.37 0.35 -18.07
C GLY A 107 7.84 0.86 -19.42
N ASP A 108 6.69 0.35 -19.85
CA ASP A 108 6.01 0.83 -21.05
C ASP A 108 5.60 2.32 -20.87
N PRO A 109 6.11 3.27 -21.68
CA PRO A 109 5.76 4.68 -21.59
C PRO A 109 4.24 4.95 -21.69
N GLY A 110 3.50 4.09 -22.39
CA GLY A 110 2.03 4.15 -22.46
C GLY A 110 1.35 3.91 -21.11
N MET A 111 2.03 3.25 -20.16
CA MET A 111 1.56 3.11 -18.78
C MET A 111 1.71 4.39 -17.98
N VAL A 112 2.59 5.34 -18.34
CA VAL A 112 2.70 6.63 -17.64
C VAL A 112 1.43 7.44 -17.84
N GLY A 113 0.99 7.59 -19.10
CA GLY A 113 -0.27 8.28 -19.42
C GLY A 113 -1.46 7.63 -18.71
N LYS A 114 -1.58 6.30 -18.81
CA LYS A 114 -2.64 5.55 -18.11
C LYS A 114 -2.57 5.64 -16.59
N ALA A 115 -1.38 5.73 -16.01
CA ALA A 115 -1.19 5.85 -14.57
C ALA A 115 -1.56 7.24 -14.06
N ILE A 116 -1.23 8.28 -14.83
CA ILE A 116 -1.66 9.66 -14.57
C ILE A 116 -3.18 9.75 -14.74
N ASP A 117 -3.74 9.16 -15.78
CA ASP A 117 -5.19 9.06 -15.96
C ASP A 117 -5.86 8.26 -14.83
N ALA A 118 -5.19 7.23 -14.28
CA ALA A 118 -5.69 6.44 -13.15
C ALA A 118 -5.71 7.20 -11.81
N LEU A 119 -5.01 8.34 -11.69
CA LEU A 119 -5.23 9.28 -10.59
C LEU A 119 -6.60 9.96 -10.68
N SER A 120 -7.19 10.00 -11.88
CA SER A 120 -8.60 10.29 -12.05
C SER A 120 -9.38 8.98 -11.94
N PRO A 121 -10.39 8.89 -11.06
CA PRO A 121 -11.13 7.64 -10.92
C PRO A 121 -11.83 7.24 -12.22
N LEU A 122 -11.51 6.05 -12.72
CA LEU A 122 -12.11 5.46 -13.92
C LEU A 122 -13.48 4.84 -13.64
N MET A 123 -13.69 4.42 -12.40
CA MET A 123 -14.96 3.88 -11.91
C MET A 123 -15.40 4.65 -10.68
N HIS A 124 -16.71 4.73 -10.47
CA HIS A 124 -17.31 5.37 -9.31
C HIS A 124 -18.39 4.46 -8.76
N VAL A 125 -18.44 4.32 -7.43
CA VAL A 125 -19.51 3.62 -6.72
C VAL A 125 -20.53 4.66 -6.24
N PRO A 126 -21.62 4.89 -7.00
CA PRO A 126 -22.51 6.03 -6.76
C PRO A 126 -23.52 5.80 -5.63
N VAL A 127 -23.68 4.56 -5.19
CA VAL A 127 -24.64 4.14 -4.18
C VAL A 127 -24.00 3.13 -3.25
N ASP A 128 -24.49 3.09 -2.01
CA ASP A 128 -24.01 2.14 -1.03
C ASP A 128 -24.39 0.71 -1.44
N GLY A 129 -23.46 -0.22 -1.22
CA GLY A 129 -23.65 -1.62 -1.52
C GLY A 129 -24.83 -2.17 -0.73
N PRO A 130 -25.69 -3.01 -1.33
CA PRO A 130 -26.78 -3.61 -0.57
C PRO A 130 -26.21 -4.53 0.52
N SER A 131 -26.89 -4.61 1.68
CA SER A 131 -26.39 -5.35 2.86
C SER A 131 -26.07 -6.83 2.64
N TRP A 132 -26.59 -7.44 1.56
CA TRP A 132 -26.32 -8.81 1.17
C TRP A 132 -25.08 -8.97 0.26
N LEU A 133 -24.51 -7.89 -0.27
CA LEU A 133 -23.39 -7.92 -1.21
C LEU A 133 -22.13 -8.53 -0.58
N LEU A 134 -21.86 -8.19 0.68
CA LEU A 134 -20.70 -8.68 1.42
C LEU A 134 -21.11 -9.78 2.40
N ASN A 135 -21.20 -11.00 1.88
CA ASN A 135 -21.44 -12.19 2.67
C ASN A 135 -20.35 -13.23 2.42
N LYS A 136 -20.36 -14.31 3.22
CA LYS A 136 -19.32 -15.35 3.15
C LYS A 136 -19.20 -16.00 1.76
N ALA A 137 -20.30 -16.17 1.04
CA ALA A 137 -20.30 -16.79 -0.28
C ALA A 137 -19.73 -15.84 -1.35
N THR A 138 -20.14 -14.57 -1.35
CA THR A 138 -19.63 -13.58 -2.31
C THR A 138 -18.16 -13.28 -2.09
N ILE A 139 -17.71 -13.14 -0.84
CA ILE A 139 -16.29 -12.93 -0.52
C ILE A 139 -15.46 -14.14 -0.93
N ARG A 140 -15.93 -15.38 -0.68
CA ARG A 140 -15.23 -16.59 -1.15
C ARG A 140 -15.07 -16.63 -2.65
N LEU A 141 -16.14 -16.30 -3.40
CA LEU A 141 -16.11 -16.29 -4.85
C LEU A 141 -15.12 -15.23 -5.36
N PHE A 142 -15.18 -14.02 -4.82
CA PHE A 142 -14.26 -12.94 -5.15
C PHE A 142 -12.81 -13.33 -4.84
N ASN A 143 -12.54 -13.84 -3.64
CA ASN A 143 -11.20 -14.25 -3.21
C ASN A 143 -10.65 -15.36 -4.11
N GLU A 144 -11.46 -16.37 -4.46
CA GLU A 144 -11.05 -17.44 -5.37
C GLU A 144 -10.71 -16.90 -6.76
N ALA A 145 -11.55 -16.00 -7.30
CA ALA A 145 -11.31 -15.38 -8.60
C ALA A 145 -10.04 -14.52 -8.59
N TYR A 146 -9.85 -13.69 -7.56
CA TYR A 146 -8.69 -12.84 -7.41
C TYR A 146 -7.40 -13.65 -7.23
N PHE A 147 -7.43 -14.68 -6.37
CA PHE A 147 -6.31 -15.59 -6.16
C PHE A 147 -5.91 -16.34 -7.44
N ARG A 148 -6.89 -16.81 -8.23
CA ARG A 148 -6.64 -17.51 -9.49
C ARG A 148 -6.24 -16.59 -10.64
N LYS A 149 -6.62 -15.32 -10.59
CA LYS A 149 -6.18 -14.31 -11.58
C LYS A 149 -4.66 -14.17 -11.56
N GLN A 150 -4.03 -14.32 -10.39
CA GLN A 150 -2.58 -14.40 -10.29
C GLN A 150 -2.09 -15.80 -10.74
N PRO A 151 -1.20 -15.88 -11.74
CA PRO A 151 -0.56 -17.13 -12.14
C PRO A 151 0.18 -17.80 -10.97
N ARG A 152 0.38 -19.12 -11.08
CA ARG A 152 1.23 -19.84 -10.10
C ARG A 152 2.66 -19.31 -10.14
N GLY A 153 3.29 -19.24 -8.97
CA GLY A 153 4.68 -18.82 -8.84
C GLY A 153 4.84 -17.30 -8.81
N GLN A 154 5.89 -16.83 -9.47
CA GLN A 154 6.32 -15.43 -9.49
C GLN A 154 6.08 -14.82 -10.88
N VAL A 155 5.55 -13.60 -10.90
CA VAL A 155 5.39 -12.79 -12.11
C VAL A 155 6.15 -11.48 -11.92
N ASP A 156 7.11 -11.24 -12.80
CA ASP A 156 7.95 -10.04 -12.77
C ASP A 156 7.40 -8.99 -13.74
N SER A 157 7.47 -7.72 -13.34
CA SER A 157 7.03 -6.60 -14.16
C SER A 157 7.75 -5.31 -13.79
N VAL A 158 7.82 -4.37 -14.73
CA VAL A 158 8.20 -2.98 -14.47
C VAL A 158 6.95 -2.12 -14.65
N ILE A 159 6.48 -1.51 -13.57
CA ILE A 159 5.24 -0.74 -13.56
C ILE A 159 5.46 0.66 -13.00
N HIS A 160 4.55 1.57 -13.32
CA HIS A 160 4.57 2.92 -12.77
C HIS A 160 4.24 2.88 -11.26
N TYR A 161 4.82 3.78 -10.46
CA TYR A 161 4.62 3.78 -9.00
C TYR A 161 3.15 3.97 -8.59
N ILE A 162 2.35 4.67 -9.41
CA ILE A 162 0.94 4.93 -9.12
C ILE A 162 0.13 3.62 -8.99
N PRO A 163 0.01 2.76 -10.02
CA PRO A 163 -0.70 1.49 -9.89
C PRO A 163 -0.05 0.52 -8.89
N PHE A 164 1.24 0.70 -8.54
CA PHE A 164 1.91 -0.09 -7.50
C PHE A 164 1.42 0.29 -6.09
N PHE A 165 1.45 1.57 -5.73
CA PHE A 165 1.11 2.07 -4.39
C PHE A 165 -0.37 2.36 -4.19
N PHE A 166 -1.08 2.69 -5.27
CA PHE A 166 -2.46 3.15 -5.26
C PHE A 166 -3.34 2.27 -6.16
N PRO A 167 -3.34 0.93 -5.98
CA PRO A 167 -4.07 0.02 -6.86
C PRO A 167 -5.59 0.13 -6.74
N LEU A 168 -6.14 0.91 -5.80
CA LEU A 168 -7.59 1.10 -5.65
C LEU A 168 -8.07 2.50 -6.02
N ASP A 169 -7.16 3.46 -6.25
CA ASP A 169 -7.51 4.87 -6.48
C ASP A 169 -8.24 5.08 -7.81
N PHE A 170 -8.17 4.12 -8.73
CA PHE A 170 -8.98 4.12 -9.95
C PHE A 170 -10.49 3.93 -9.67
N VAL A 171 -10.90 3.56 -8.45
CA VAL A 171 -12.30 3.42 -8.02
C VAL A 171 -12.65 4.49 -6.98
N LYS A 172 -13.42 5.49 -7.40
CA LYS A 172 -13.94 6.52 -6.51
C LYS A 172 -14.98 5.95 -5.55
N ASP A 173 -14.88 6.33 -4.29
CA ASP A 173 -15.84 5.99 -3.23
C ASP A 173 -16.02 4.46 -3.07
N TRP A 174 -14.96 3.68 -3.32
CA TRP A 174 -14.99 2.22 -3.22
C TRP A 174 -15.47 1.73 -1.84
N ASN A 175 -15.23 2.51 -0.78
CA ASN A 175 -15.66 2.24 0.58
C ASN A 175 -17.19 2.13 0.71
N ARG A 176 -17.97 2.71 -0.21
CA ARG A 176 -19.43 2.60 -0.23
C ARG A 176 -19.91 1.18 -0.52
N ILE A 177 -19.07 0.30 -1.04
CA ILE A 177 -19.36 -1.14 -1.21
C ILE A 177 -19.68 -1.81 0.13
N TYR A 178 -19.17 -1.26 1.25
CA TYR A 178 -19.42 -1.80 2.59
C TYR A 178 -20.83 -1.50 3.13
N GLY A 179 -21.62 -0.67 2.44
CA GLY A 179 -22.94 -0.24 2.89
C GLY A 179 -22.92 1.05 3.71
#